data_AF-A0A7V8XYM2-F1
#
_entry.id   AF-A0A7V8XYM2-F1
#
_cell.length_a   1.000
_cell.length_b   1.000
_cell.length_c   1.000
_cell.angle_alpha   90.00
_cell.angle_beta   90.00
_cell.angle_gamma   90.00
#
_symmetry.space_group_name_H-M   'P 1'
#
loop_
_entity.id
_entity.type
_entity.pdbx_description
1 polymer ?
#
loop_
_entity_poly.entity_id
_entity_poly.type
_entity_poly.pdbx_seq_one_letter_code
_entity_poly.pdbx_strand_id
1 'polypeptide(L)'
;MDVKTIFRLRAPDTMAVEMTFRNPGMIEPRTVTTLYRKTGAAAFPSTSSALRLAARIGQLEWLGGTWIGTTGTSTFEERWTPPAGGSMLAVARTIRGGVMNAFEFICIVERDAGLVYQAMPNGRQPATDFALTKIEPSSLIFENPAHDFPRMIRYTLGADGTLEAVISGSEKQKPVTFRFKKHPG
;
A
#
# COMPACT_ATOMS: atom_id res chain seq x y z
N MET A 1 14.64 -26.43 -30.20
CA MET A 1 14.99 -25.02 -30.39
C MET A 1 15.89 -24.64 -29.24
N ASP A 2 17.11 -24.24 -29.53
CA ASP A 2 18.07 -23.72 -28.56
C ASP A 2 18.12 -22.20 -28.67
N VAL A 3 18.10 -21.49 -27.54
CA VAL A 3 18.12 -20.03 -27.49
C VAL A 3 19.23 -19.59 -26.55
N LYS A 4 20.21 -18.86 -27.10
CA LYS A 4 21.27 -18.23 -26.33
C LYS A 4 21.02 -16.72 -26.26
N THR A 5 20.97 -16.18 -25.05
CA THR A 5 20.76 -14.75 -24.80
C THR A 5 22.03 -14.13 -24.21
N ILE A 6 22.44 -13.00 -24.76
CA ILE A 6 23.58 -12.20 -24.27
C ILE A 6 23.11 -10.77 -24.02
N PHE A 7 23.36 -10.26 -22.82
CA PHE A 7 23.07 -8.88 -22.43
C PHE A 7 24.36 -8.07 -22.47
N ARG A 8 24.33 -6.93 -23.17
CA ARG A 8 25.47 -6.01 -23.22
C ARG A 8 25.00 -4.58 -23.05
N LEU A 9 25.60 -3.87 -22.11
CA LEU A 9 25.46 -2.43 -22.02
C LEU A 9 26.29 -1.80 -23.16
N ARG A 10 25.63 -1.09 -24.08
CA ARG A 10 26.29 -0.42 -25.23
C ARG A 10 26.58 1.05 -24.93
N ALA A 11 25.77 1.65 -24.07
CA ALA A 11 25.92 2.99 -23.51
C ALA A 11 25.23 3.03 -22.13
N PRO A 12 25.47 4.04 -21.28
CA PRO A 12 24.86 4.12 -19.94
C PRO A 12 23.33 3.98 -19.90
N ASP A 13 22.64 4.34 -20.99
CA ASP A 13 21.19 4.29 -21.15
C ASP A 13 20.72 3.25 -22.17
N THR A 14 21.62 2.47 -22.77
CA THR A 14 21.27 1.59 -23.89
C THR A 14 21.79 0.18 -23.64
N MET A 15 20.87 -0.76 -23.48
CA MET A 15 21.13 -2.19 -23.36
C MET A 15 20.82 -2.88 -24.69
N ALA A 16 21.80 -3.61 -25.22
CA ALA A 16 21.59 -4.56 -26.31
C ALA A 16 21.31 -5.95 -25.73
N VAL A 17 20.21 -6.56 -26.17
CA VAL A 17 19.88 -7.95 -25.92
C VAL A 17 20.03 -8.70 -27.24
N GLU A 18 21.05 -9.55 -27.31
CA GLU A 18 21.31 -10.40 -28.46
C GLU A 18 20.74 -11.80 -28.18
N MET A 19 19.77 -12.22 -28.98
CA MET A 19 19.16 -13.54 -28.92
C MET A 19 19.58 -14.34 -30.15
N THR A 20 20.26 -15.46 -29.95
CA THR A 20 20.63 -16.40 -31.00
C THR A 20 19.71 -17.61 -30.94
N PHE A 21 18.98 -17.86 -32.01
CA PHE A 21 18.04 -18.98 -32.17
C PHE A 21 18.66 -20.06 -33.06
N ARG A 22 18.70 -21.30 -32.56
CA ARG A 22 19.12 -22.48 -33.33
C ARG A 22 17.96 -23.48 -33.38
N ASN A 23 17.36 -23.63 -34.55
CA ASN A 23 16.28 -24.57 -34.82
C ASN A 23 16.81 -25.79 -35.59
N PRO A 24 16.32 -27.01 -35.28
CA PRO A 24 16.59 -28.18 -36.11
C PRO A 24 16.17 -27.91 -37.56
N GLY A 25 17.08 -28.09 -38.51
CA GLY A 25 16.85 -27.84 -39.94
C GLY A 25 17.31 -26.49 -40.48
N MET A 26 17.77 -25.55 -39.64
CA MET A 26 18.50 -24.36 -40.13
C MET A 26 20.00 -24.64 -40.21
N ILE A 27 20.62 -24.29 -41.33
CA ILE A 27 22.07 -24.43 -41.56
C ILE A 27 22.86 -23.45 -40.67
N GLU A 28 22.34 -22.22 -40.50
CA GLU A 28 22.97 -21.16 -39.71
C GLU A 28 22.04 -20.68 -38.57
N PRO A 29 22.56 -20.39 -37.36
CA PRO A 29 21.79 -19.76 -36.30
C PRO A 29 21.31 -18.36 -36.71
N ARG A 30 20.08 -18.02 -36.35
CA ARG A 30 19.56 -16.67 -36.54
C ARG A 30 19.85 -15.83 -35.29
N THR A 31 20.52 -14.70 -35.45
CA THR A 31 20.73 -13.74 -34.35
C THR A 31 19.83 -12.53 -34.53
N VAL A 32 19.11 -12.17 -33.47
CA VAL A 32 18.30 -10.94 -33.39
C VAL A 32 18.89 -10.07 -32.28
N THR A 33 19.14 -8.80 -32.58
CA THR A 33 19.57 -7.82 -31.58
C THR A 33 18.43 -6.84 -31.33
N THR A 34 17.94 -6.80 -30.09
CA THR A 34 16.98 -5.79 -29.64
C THR A 34 17.70 -4.75 -28.79
N LEU A 35 17.58 -3.49 -29.18
CA LEU A 35 18.11 -2.37 -28.40
C LEU A 35 17.03 -1.82 -27.48
N TYR A 36 17.27 -1.91 -26.18
CA TYR A 36 16.47 -1.27 -25.15
C TYR A 36 17.16 0.03 -24.77
N ARG A 37 16.48 1.16 -24.99
CA ARG A 37 16.93 2.45 -24.47
C ARG A 37 16.13 2.76 -23.21
N LYS A 38 16.83 3.04 -22.11
CA LYS A 38 16.27 3.65 -20.91
C LYS A 38 15.79 5.03 -21.33
N THR A 39 14.49 5.17 -21.55
CA THR A 39 13.87 6.49 -21.67
C THR A 39 14.13 7.22 -20.35
N GLY A 40 14.91 8.30 -20.41
CA GLY A 40 14.94 9.26 -19.33
C GLY A 40 13.51 9.68 -19.01
N ALA A 41 13.18 9.82 -17.73
CA ALA A 41 11.92 10.41 -17.33
C ALA A 41 11.77 11.73 -18.09
N ALA A 42 10.65 11.92 -18.78
CA ALA A 42 10.29 13.23 -19.28
C ALA A 42 10.43 14.21 -18.10
N ALA A 43 11.20 15.28 -18.31
CA ALA A 43 11.27 16.36 -17.34
C ALA A 43 9.88 17.00 -17.28
N PHE A 44 9.05 16.52 -16.36
CA PHE A 44 7.91 17.28 -15.90
C PHE A 44 8.46 18.57 -15.27
N PRO A 45 7.89 19.75 -15.55
CA PRO A 45 8.25 20.95 -14.81
C PRO A 45 8.13 20.62 -13.32
N SER A 46 9.21 20.89 -12.58
CA SER A 46 9.29 20.66 -11.15
C SER A 46 8.38 21.65 -10.44
N THR A 47 7.07 21.38 -10.43
CA THR A 47 6.17 21.95 -9.44
C THR A 47 6.52 21.28 -8.13
N SER A 48 7.30 22.00 -7.32
CA SER A 48 7.53 21.80 -5.90
C SER A 48 7.88 20.37 -5.47
N SER A 49 9.10 20.19 -4.97
CA SER A 49 9.34 19.17 -3.95
C SER A 49 8.43 19.48 -2.77
N ALA A 50 7.19 18.99 -2.81
CA ALA A 50 6.45 18.73 -1.60
C ALA A 50 7.39 17.85 -0.78
N LEU A 51 7.83 18.38 0.36
CA LEU A 51 8.64 17.67 1.33
C LEU A 51 7.94 16.32 1.55
N ARG A 52 8.43 15.24 0.93
CA ARG A 52 7.93 13.91 1.23
C ARG A 52 8.34 13.71 2.67
N LEU A 53 7.36 13.77 3.57
CA LEU A 53 7.56 13.45 4.97
C LEU A 53 8.27 12.10 5.01
N ALA A 54 9.51 12.09 5.50
CA ALA A 54 10.21 10.87 5.84
C ALA A 54 9.55 10.28 7.09
N ALA A 55 8.29 9.86 6.95
CA ALA A 55 7.52 9.27 8.02
C ALA A 55 8.05 7.87 8.30
N ARG A 56 8.24 7.57 9.59
CA ARG A 56 8.73 6.29 10.07
C ARG A 56 7.64 5.57 10.83
N ILE A 57 7.67 4.25 10.78
CA ILE A 57 6.64 3.42 11.40
C ILE A 57 6.55 3.63 12.91
N GLY A 58 7.68 3.97 13.57
CA GLY A 58 7.71 4.29 15.00
C GLY A 58 6.86 5.51 15.38
N GLN A 59 6.44 6.35 14.44
CA GLN A 59 5.50 7.44 14.71
C GLN A 59 4.06 6.95 14.92
N LEU A 60 3.76 5.67 14.63
CA LEU A 60 2.44 5.06 14.74
C LEU A 60 2.28 4.21 16.02
N GLU A 61 3.19 4.32 16.99
CA GLU A 61 3.08 3.66 18.31
C GLU A 61 1.70 3.87 18.96
N TRP A 62 1.11 5.07 18.79
CA TRP A 62 -0.20 5.42 19.32
C TRP A 62 -1.36 4.59 18.76
N LEU A 63 -1.20 4.01 17.56
CA LEU A 63 -2.20 3.15 16.91
C LEU A 63 -2.17 1.71 17.47
N GLY A 64 -1.05 1.29 18.08
CA GLY A 64 -0.87 -0.05 18.62
C GLY A 64 -1.88 -0.42 19.70
N GLY A 65 -2.42 -1.63 19.62
CA GLY A 65 -3.34 -2.21 20.61
C GLY A 65 -4.60 -2.84 20.00
N THR A 66 -5.52 -3.21 20.88
CA THR A 66 -6.84 -3.73 20.51
C THR A 66 -7.87 -2.61 20.63
N TRP A 67 -8.66 -2.42 19.58
CA TRP A 67 -9.66 -1.37 19.45
C TRP A 67 -11.01 -1.99 19.12
N ILE A 68 -12.04 -1.66 19.91
CA ILE A 68 -13.39 -2.22 19.75
C ILE A 68 -14.40 -1.06 19.65
N GLY A 69 -15.25 -1.11 18.63
CA GLY A 69 -16.33 -0.18 18.38
C GLY A 69 -17.65 -0.91 18.19
N THR A 70 -18.77 -0.27 18.50
CA THR A 70 -20.11 -0.85 18.34
C THR A 70 -21.06 0.16 17.73
N THR A 71 -21.81 -0.25 16.71
CA THR A 71 -22.89 0.53 16.10
C THR A 71 -24.10 -0.36 15.89
N GLY A 72 -25.18 -0.10 16.63
CA GLY A 72 -26.36 -0.96 16.64
C GLY A 72 -25.98 -2.38 17.06
N THR A 73 -26.30 -3.37 16.21
CA THR A 73 -25.98 -4.80 16.43
C THR A 73 -24.63 -5.22 15.83
N SER A 74 -23.86 -4.28 15.27
CA SER A 74 -22.55 -4.56 14.68
C SER A 74 -21.43 -4.16 15.64
N THR A 75 -20.47 -5.07 15.82
CA THR A 75 -19.21 -4.82 16.53
C THR A 75 -18.07 -4.82 15.51
N PHE A 76 -17.20 -3.83 15.61
CA PHE A 76 -15.99 -3.70 14.80
C PHE A 76 -14.80 -3.83 15.72
N GLU A 77 -13.83 -4.64 15.32
CA GLU A 77 -12.62 -4.83 16.09
C GLU A 77 -11.41 -4.69 15.17
N GLU A 78 -10.42 -3.92 15.61
CA GLU A 78 -9.11 -3.81 14.99
C GLU A 78 -8.04 -4.17 16.03
N ARG A 79 -7.12 -5.06 15.66
CA ARG A 79 -5.93 -5.38 16.46
C ARG A 79 -4.70 -4.99 15.68
N TRP A 80 -3.97 -4.04 16.24
CA TRP A 80 -2.76 -3.47 15.68
C TRP A 80 -1.54 -3.92 16.50
N THR A 81 -0.55 -4.51 15.84
CA THR A 81 0.73 -4.88 16.45
C THR A 81 1.56 -3.66 16.82
N PRO A 82 2.51 -3.73 17.77
CA PRO A 82 3.53 -2.70 17.91
C PRO A 82 4.33 -2.54 16.60
N PRO A 83 4.76 -1.32 16.25
CA PRO A 83 5.59 -1.12 15.07
C PRO A 83 6.96 -1.81 15.24
N ALA A 84 7.37 -2.59 14.24
CA ALA A 84 8.64 -3.31 14.25
C ALA A 84 9.15 -3.57 12.82
N GLY A 85 10.48 -3.51 12.63
CA GLY A 85 11.12 -3.86 11.36
C GLY A 85 10.67 -3.00 10.17
N GLY A 86 10.30 -1.73 10.41
CA GLY A 86 9.77 -0.84 9.36
C GLY A 86 8.32 -1.15 8.97
N SER A 87 7.58 -1.89 9.80
CA SER A 87 6.21 -2.29 9.51
C SER A 87 5.31 -2.36 10.74
N MET A 88 4.01 -2.34 10.52
CA MET A 88 2.97 -2.56 11.53
C MET A 88 1.83 -3.36 10.89
N LEU A 89 1.46 -4.47 11.51
CA LEU A 89 0.42 -5.38 11.03
C LEU A 89 -0.88 -5.19 11.80
N ALA A 90 -2.00 -5.41 11.13
CA ALA A 90 -3.31 -5.49 11.75
C ALA A 90 -4.22 -6.58 11.19
N VAL A 91 -5.14 -7.01 12.05
CA VAL A 91 -6.34 -7.76 11.68
C VAL A 91 -7.56 -6.96 12.10
N ALA A 92 -8.55 -6.87 11.22
CA ALA A 92 -9.84 -6.30 11.53
C ALA A 92 -10.96 -7.32 11.31
N ARG A 93 -12.05 -7.22 12.08
CA ARG A 93 -13.26 -7.99 11.85
C ARG A 93 -14.52 -7.23 12.19
N THR A 94 -15.58 -7.50 11.43
CA THR A 94 -16.93 -7.04 11.69
C THR A 94 -17.79 -8.22 12.10
N ILE A 95 -18.41 -8.11 13.26
CA ILE A 95 -19.32 -9.11 13.83
C ILE A 95 -20.72 -8.53 13.86
N ARG A 96 -21.71 -9.24 13.34
CA ARG A 96 -23.12 -8.85 13.40
C ARG A 96 -23.95 -10.03 13.89
N GLY A 97 -24.75 -9.81 14.93
CA GLY A 97 -25.57 -10.89 15.49
C GLY A 97 -24.76 -12.10 15.97
N GLY A 98 -23.53 -11.89 16.45
CA GLY A 98 -22.64 -12.95 16.92
C GLY A 98 -21.87 -13.70 15.81
N VAL A 99 -22.10 -13.37 14.54
CA VAL A 99 -21.42 -14.00 13.39
C VAL A 99 -20.43 -13.02 12.76
N MET A 100 -19.25 -13.51 12.37
CA MET A 100 -18.28 -12.71 11.62
C MET A 100 -18.74 -12.54 10.17
N ASN A 101 -19.05 -11.30 9.78
CA ASN A 101 -19.56 -10.98 8.44
C ASN A 101 -18.47 -10.49 7.48
N ALA A 102 -17.38 -9.94 8.01
CA ALA A 102 -16.24 -9.48 7.22
C ALA A 102 -14.98 -9.49 8.08
N PHE A 103 -13.83 -9.64 7.43
CA PHE A 103 -12.52 -9.45 8.04
C PHE A 103 -11.59 -8.72 7.08
N GLU A 104 -10.46 -8.23 7.59
CA GLU A 104 -9.43 -7.59 6.78
C GLU A 104 -8.05 -7.87 7.38
N PHE A 105 -7.08 -8.07 6.49
CA PHE A 105 -5.66 -8.02 6.85
C PHE A 105 -5.09 -6.69 6.38
N ILE A 106 -4.33 -6.04 7.26
CA ILE A 106 -3.77 -4.73 7.02
C ILE A 106 -2.27 -4.75 7.32
N CYS A 107 -1.48 -4.11 6.48
CA CYS A 107 -0.05 -3.90 6.71
C CYS A 107 0.30 -2.45 6.39
N ILE A 108 0.91 -1.73 7.34
CA ILE A 108 1.55 -0.44 7.08
C ILE A 108 3.05 -0.69 6.98
N VAL A 109 3.66 -0.30 5.86
CA VAL A 109 5.08 -0.56 5.58
C VAL A 109 5.82 0.72 5.19
N GLU A 110 7.07 0.83 5.64
CA GLU A 110 8.02 1.82 5.13
C GLU A 110 8.42 1.47 3.69
N ARG A 111 8.41 2.49 2.83
CA ARG A 111 8.90 2.48 1.44
C ARG A 111 9.73 3.75 1.22
N ASP A 112 10.46 3.81 0.10
CA ASP A 112 11.34 4.95 -0.25
C ASP A 112 10.61 6.32 -0.21
N ALA A 113 9.29 6.31 -0.44
CA ALA A 113 8.46 7.50 -0.51
C ALA A 113 7.71 7.85 0.79
N GLY A 114 7.82 7.03 1.85
CA GLY A 114 7.06 7.17 3.10
C GLY A 114 6.35 5.87 3.52
N LEU A 115 5.25 6.00 4.27
CA LEU A 115 4.44 4.85 4.68
C LEU A 115 3.39 4.50 3.62
N VAL A 116 3.15 3.21 3.43
CA VAL A 116 2.08 2.67 2.58
C VAL A 116 1.17 1.78 3.41
N TYR A 117 -0.14 2.04 3.35
CA TYR A 117 -1.18 1.21 3.93
C TYR A 117 -1.65 0.20 2.89
N GLN A 118 -1.54 -1.09 3.19
CA GLN A 118 -1.90 -2.20 2.31
C GLN A 118 -3.14 -2.91 2.88
N ALA A 119 -4.26 -2.82 2.15
CA ALA A 119 -5.57 -3.31 2.55
C ALA A 119 -5.91 -4.64 1.84
N MET A 120 -6.35 -5.65 2.58
CA MET A 120 -6.79 -6.94 2.02
C MET A 120 -8.16 -7.35 2.58
N PRO A 121 -9.25 -6.69 2.15
CA PRO A 121 -10.59 -6.98 2.63
C PRO A 121 -10.98 -8.40 2.24
N ASN A 122 -11.42 -9.19 3.23
CA ASN A 122 -11.70 -10.62 3.12
C ASN A 122 -10.54 -11.41 2.49
N GLY A 123 -9.29 -10.99 2.73
CA GLY A 123 -8.09 -11.66 2.21
C GLY A 123 -7.87 -11.50 0.70
N ARG A 124 -8.55 -10.54 0.04
CA ARG A 124 -8.41 -10.30 -1.39
C ARG A 124 -6.97 -9.95 -1.79
N GLN A 125 -6.60 -10.40 -2.99
CA GLN A 125 -5.29 -10.18 -3.62
C GLN A 125 -5.49 -9.59 -5.03
N PRO A 126 -4.58 -8.72 -5.51
CA PRO A 126 -3.50 -8.11 -4.73
C PRO A 126 -4.03 -7.16 -3.64
N ALA A 127 -3.19 -6.80 -2.69
CA ALA A 127 -3.54 -5.77 -1.70
C ALA A 127 -3.80 -4.42 -2.40
N THR A 128 -4.75 -3.65 -1.87
CA THR A 128 -4.96 -2.27 -2.29
C THR A 128 -4.04 -1.35 -1.48
N ASP A 129 -3.14 -0.66 -2.16
CA ASP A 129 -2.19 0.26 -1.54
C ASP A 129 -2.76 1.68 -1.44
N PHE A 130 -2.49 2.36 -0.32
CA PHE A 130 -2.77 3.79 -0.09
C PHE A 130 -1.50 4.46 0.44
N ALA A 131 -1.08 5.55 -0.19
CA ALA A 131 0.14 6.27 0.17
C ALA A 131 -0.13 7.28 1.30
N LEU A 132 0.79 7.42 2.25
CA LEU A 132 0.68 8.44 3.28
C LEU A 132 0.77 9.84 2.65
N THR A 133 -0.21 10.69 2.95
CA THR A 133 -0.23 12.09 2.48
C THR A 133 -0.17 13.10 3.61
N LYS A 134 -0.55 12.71 4.83
CA LYS A 134 -0.45 13.57 6.01
C LYS A 134 -0.17 12.75 7.28
N ILE A 135 0.67 13.27 8.16
CA ILE A 135 0.92 12.72 9.49
C ILE A 135 1.06 13.84 10.51
N GLU A 136 0.47 13.64 11.68
CA GLU A 136 0.50 14.49 12.87
C GLU A 136 0.73 13.58 14.10
N PRO A 137 1.01 14.13 15.30
CA PRO A 137 1.34 13.32 16.47
C PRO A 137 0.31 12.24 16.85
N SER A 138 -0.98 12.46 16.55
CA SER A 138 -2.08 11.53 16.85
C SER A 138 -3.05 11.37 15.68
N SER A 139 -2.64 11.72 14.46
CA SER A 139 -3.47 11.59 13.27
C SER A 139 -2.63 11.26 12.03
N LEU A 140 -3.22 10.55 11.07
CA LEU A 140 -2.59 10.29 9.79
C LEU A 140 -3.65 10.09 8.70
N ILE A 141 -3.25 10.33 7.45
CA ILE A 141 -4.10 10.16 6.26
C ILE A 141 -3.32 9.39 5.21
N PHE A 142 -3.93 8.31 4.72
CA PHE A 142 -3.50 7.55 3.56
C PHE A 142 -4.49 7.75 2.41
N GLU A 143 -3.99 7.90 1.18
CA GLU A 143 -4.81 8.15 0.00
C GLU A 143 -4.42 7.27 -1.20
N ASN A 144 -5.43 6.88 -1.96
CA ASN A 144 -5.34 6.30 -3.30
C ASN A 144 -6.47 6.91 -4.15
N PRO A 145 -6.21 8.06 -4.81
CA PRO A 145 -7.21 8.73 -5.63
C PRO A 145 -7.74 7.89 -6.81
N ALA A 146 -7.00 6.86 -7.23
CA ALA A 146 -7.36 5.98 -8.33
C ALA A 146 -8.28 4.82 -7.93
N HIS A 147 -8.43 4.55 -6.62
CA HIS A 147 -9.33 3.50 -6.13
C HIS A 147 -10.81 3.94 -6.21
N ASP A 148 -11.75 2.99 -6.25
CA ASP A 148 -13.18 3.25 -6.38
C ASP A 148 -13.80 3.66 -5.03
N PHE A 149 -13.59 2.87 -3.99
CA PHE A 149 -13.89 3.18 -2.59
C PHE A 149 -13.20 2.17 -1.65
N PRO A 150 -12.51 2.61 -0.59
CA PRO A 150 -12.26 4.01 -0.24
C PRO A 150 -11.15 4.62 -1.10
N ARG A 151 -11.06 5.95 -1.13
CA ARG A 151 -9.93 6.70 -1.70
C ARG A 151 -9.05 7.33 -0.63
N MET A 152 -9.60 7.55 0.56
CA MET A 152 -8.90 8.10 1.72
C MET A 152 -9.21 7.26 2.96
N ILE A 153 -8.19 7.05 3.79
CA ILE A 153 -8.27 6.41 5.10
C ILE A 153 -7.57 7.33 6.09
N ARG A 154 -8.29 7.81 7.10
CA ARG A 154 -7.75 8.65 8.18
C ARG A 154 -7.93 7.94 9.51
N TYR A 155 -6.86 7.91 10.30
CA TYR A 155 -6.94 7.57 11.72
C TYR A 155 -6.69 8.81 12.57
N THR A 156 -7.39 8.93 13.69
CA THR A 156 -7.17 10.00 14.67
C THR A 156 -7.42 9.46 16.07
N LEU A 157 -6.43 9.59 16.94
CA LEU A 157 -6.56 9.30 18.36
C LEU A 157 -6.96 10.58 19.10
N GLY A 158 -8.16 10.58 19.67
CA GLY A 158 -8.70 11.65 20.49
C GLY A 158 -8.04 11.73 21.86
N ALA A 159 -8.09 12.92 22.46
CA ALA A 159 -7.55 13.15 23.81
C ALA A 159 -8.26 12.32 24.90
N ASP A 160 -9.48 11.86 24.62
CA ASP A 160 -10.27 10.96 25.46
C ASP A 160 -9.89 9.48 25.31
N GLY A 161 -8.86 9.18 24.50
CA GLY A 161 -8.40 7.82 24.21
C GLY A 161 -9.27 7.06 23.22
N THR A 162 -10.21 7.72 22.54
CA THR A 162 -10.99 7.10 21.46
C THR A 162 -10.23 7.14 20.14
N LEU A 163 -10.26 6.05 19.40
CA LEU A 163 -9.72 6.00 18.05
C LEU A 163 -10.86 6.19 17.06
N GLU A 164 -10.72 7.17 16.17
CA GLU A 164 -11.61 7.38 15.04
C GLU A 164 -10.90 6.95 13.75
N ALA A 165 -11.54 6.06 12.99
CA ALA A 165 -11.15 5.74 11.62
C ALA A 165 -12.21 6.30 10.66
N VAL A 166 -11.79 7.07 9.66
CA VAL A 166 -12.68 7.60 8.63
C VAL A 166 -12.20 7.12 7.27
N ILE A 167 -13.11 6.53 6.51
CA ILE A 167 -12.89 6.18 5.12
C ILE A 167 -13.82 7.03 4.24
N SER A 168 -13.31 7.55 3.13
CA SER A 168 -14.12 8.32 2.18
C SER A 168 -13.73 8.01 0.74
N GLY A 169 -14.67 8.21 -0.18
CA GLY A 169 -14.45 8.10 -1.61
C GLY A 169 -14.40 9.47 -2.29
N SER A 170 -14.93 9.54 -3.51
CA SER A 170 -15.22 10.81 -4.18
C SER A 170 -16.22 11.66 -3.39
N GLU A 171 -16.31 12.96 -3.69
CA GLU A 171 -17.24 13.91 -3.03
C GLU A 171 -18.71 13.47 -3.02
N LYS A 172 -19.09 12.60 -3.98
CA LYS A 172 -20.46 12.06 -4.09
C LYS A 172 -20.74 10.90 -3.12
N GLN A 173 -19.71 10.31 -2.52
CA GLN A 173 -19.83 9.17 -1.62
C GLN A 173 -19.75 9.64 -0.17
N LYS A 174 -20.73 9.25 0.65
CA LYS A 174 -20.74 9.59 2.08
C LYS A 174 -19.54 8.93 2.78
N PRO A 175 -18.76 9.68 3.57
CA PRO A 175 -17.74 9.10 4.42
C PRO A 175 -18.35 8.11 5.42
N VAL A 176 -17.59 7.08 5.76
CA VAL A 176 -17.92 6.14 6.82
C VAL A 176 -16.95 6.38 7.97
N THR A 177 -17.51 6.56 9.17
CA THR A 177 -16.75 6.78 10.40
C THR A 177 -16.94 5.60 11.34
N PHE A 178 -15.83 5.04 11.80
CA PHE A 178 -15.77 4.06 12.87
C PHE A 178 -15.18 4.73 14.10
N ARG A 179 -15.78 4.46 15.27
CA ARG A 179 -15.28 4.92 16.56
C ARG A 179 -15.02 3.74 17.46
N PHE A 180 -13.83 3.68 18.01
CA PHE A 180 -13.36 2.59 18.83
C PHE A 180 -12.92 3.10 20.19
N LYS A 181 -13.04 2.23 21.18
CA LYS A 181 -12.37 2.37 22.48
C LYS A 181 -11.23 1.36 22.56
N LYS A 182 -10.16 1.73 23.24
CA LYS A 182 -9.07 0.81 23.53
C LYS A 182 -9.59 -0.30 24.44
N HIS A 183 -9.40 -1.54 24.04
CA HIS A 183 -9.70 -2.70 24.86
C HIS A 183 -8.42 -3.08 25.64
N PRO A 184 -8.50 -3.27 26.96
CA PRO A 184 -7.39 -3.81 27.74
C PRO A 184 -6.99 -5.18 27.17
N GLY A 185 -5.69 -5.38 26.96
CA GLY A 185 -5.14 -6.66 26.52
C GLY A 185 -5.11 -7.70 27.62
#